data_AF-A0A9X2GF97-F1
#
_entry.id   AF-A0A9X2GF97-F1
#
_cell.length_a   1.000
_cell.length_b   1.000
_cell.length_c   1.000
_cell.angle_alpha   90.00
_cell.angle_beta   90.00
_cell.angle_gamma   90.00
#
_symmetry.space_group_name_H-M   'P 1'
#
loop_
_entity.id
_entity.type
_entity.pdbx_description
1 polymer ?
#
loop_
_entity_poly.entity_id
_entity_poly.type
_entity_poly.pdbx_seq_one_letter_code
_entity_poly.pdbx_strand_id
1 'polypeptide(L)'
;MSGTVAPGPAGAVPDGQRPGPGPASVALRPLGYLLIGSVWLAIWLVAVLLLVGSVPYLAFADSDGLVEGVGDRLADPVEAVVFLLVLVPIAAAAVGAGGWYVLTASWPLAVLSFVYVVRALSPAYARQKLSFTARAAWGSTIGPPTVGNVALSLQPVRATRFTDRVMRFYVAGWSLNVRMLLAMLPAGLAWVTAIGALAPSVPEVLHVVFGALTVLLLGASWTLGVRAFRGDVSAAPHDGVGAMSADQRAQRLKELRKQREKRLRER
;
A
#
# COMPACT_ATOMS: atom_id res chain seq x y z
N MET A 1 13.13 8.31 -0.26
CA MET A 1 13.90 7.23 0.35
C MET A 1 14.88 6.81 -0.72
N SER A 2 16.09 7.37 -0.71
CA SER A 2 17.22 6.70 -1.36
C SER A 2 17.47 5.45 -0.54
N GLY A 3 16.72 4.39 -0.85
CA GLY A 3 17.01 3.07 -0.35
C GLY A 3 18.40 2.74 -0.89
N THR A 4 19.40 2.83 -0.03
CA THR A 4 20.64 2.12 -0.23
C THR A 4 20.25 0.66 -0.32
N VAL A 5 20.12 0.17 -1.55
CA VAL A 5 20.08 -1.25 -1.86
C VAL A 5 21.35 -1.79 -1.22
N ALA A 6 21.21 -2.52 -0.11
CA ALA A 6 22.34 -3.22 0.47
C ALA A 6 22.98 -4.03 -0.67
N PRO A 7 24.31 -3.90 -0.89
CA PRO A 7 24.97 -4.69 -1.90
C PRO A 7 24.63 -6.15 -1.63
N GLY A 8 24.03 -6.81 -2.63
CA GLY A 8 23.76 -8.23 -2.55
C GLY A 8 25.05 -8.99 -2.21
N PRO A 9 24.96 -10.20 -1.63
CA PRO A 9 26.13 -11.00 -1.28
C PRO A 9 27.11 -11.00 -2.45
N ALA A 10 28.38 -10.71 -2.17
CA ALA A 10 29.44 -10.61 -3.16
C ALA A 10 29.43 -11.88 -4.05
N GLY A 11 28.90 -11.75 -5.27
CA GLY A 11 28.65 -12.87 -6.18
C GLY A 11 27.23 -12.92 -6.78
N ALA A 12 26.26 -12.17 -6.26
CA ALA A 12 24.96 -12.03 -6.91
C ALA A 12 25.08 -11.13 -8.16
N VAL A 13 25.19 -11.75 -9.33
CA VAL A 13 25.11 -11.07 -10.62
C VAL A 13 23.85 -10.19 -10.62
N PRO A 14 23.96 -8.86 -10.83
CA PRO A 14 22.81 -7.99 -10.96
C PRO A 14 21.86 -8.61 -11.97
N ASP A 15 20.59 -8.74 -11.60
CA ASP A 15 19.59 -9.52 -12.33
C ASP A 15 19.28 -8.96 -13.75
N GLY A 16 19.97 -7.90 -14.16
CA GLY A 16 20.03 -7.31 -15.50
C GLY A 16 21.21 -7.79 -16.38
N GLN A 17 22.11 -8.64 -15.88
CA GLN A 17 23.23 -9.24 -16.62
C GLN A 17 22.99 -10.71 -17.03
N ARG A 18 21.83 -11.29 -16.71
CA ARG A 18 21.47 -12.66 -17.13
C ARG A 18 21.18 -12.69 -18.64
N PRO A 19 21.48 -13.80 -19.34
CA PRO A 19 21.18 -13.97 -20.76
C PRO A 19 19.71 -13.64 -21.05
N GLY A 20 19.48 -13.07 -22.23
CA GLY A 20 18.13 -12.70 -22.67
C GLY A 20 17.15 -13.88 -22.58
N PRO A 21 15.86 -13.60 -22.33
CA PRO A 21 14.81 -14.62 -22.25
C PRO A 21 14.81 -15.53 -23.49
N GLY A 22 14.75 -16.85 -23.28
CA GLY A 22 14.54 -17.81 -24.36
C GLY A 22 13.18 -17.59 -25.06
N PRO A 23 13.00 -18.03 -26.31
CA PRO A 23 11.83 -17.72 -27.13
C PRO A 23 10.49 -18.15 -26.49
N ALA A 24 10.44 -19.33 -25.87
CA ALA A 24 9.27 -19.80 -25.14
C ALA A 24 8.90 -18.88 -23.96
N SER A 25 9.91 -18.35 -23.25
CA SER A 25 9.67 -17.41 -22.15
C SER A 25 9.16 -16.06 -22.65
N VAL A 26 9.55 -15.63 -23.86
CA VAL A 26 9.01 -14.40 -24.46
C VAL A 26 7.53 -14.57 -24.80
N ALA A 27 7.14 -15.71 -25.37
CA ALA A 27 5.77 -16.01 -25.74
C ALA A 27 4.84 -16.16 -24.52
N LEU A 28 5.31 -16.76 -23.42
CA LEU A 28 4.50 -17.02 -22.22
C LEU A 28 4.46 -15.84 -21.23
N ARG A 29 5.28 -14.80 -21.43
CA ARG A 29 5.32 -13.60 -20.57
C ARG A 29 3.95 -12.97 -20.33
N PRO A 30 3.12 -12.70 -21.36
CA PRO A 30 1.82 -12.07 -21.16
C PRO A 30 0.93 -12.93 -20.25
N LEU A 31 0.96 -14.26 -20.42
CA LEU A 31 0.16 -15.18 -19.62
C LEU A 31 0.64 -15.23 -18.16
N GLY A 32 1.95 -15.22 -17.93
CA GLY A 32 2.52 -15.14 -16.58
C GLY A 32 2.09 -13.87 -15.83
N TYR A 33 2.19 -12.71 -16.49
CA TYR A 33 1.73 -11.44 -15.90
C TYR A 33 0.20 -11.38 -15.73
N LEU A 34 -0.56 -11.97 -16.66
CA LEU A 34 -2.02 -12.02 -16.57
C LEU A 34 -2.45 -12.84 -15.36
N LEU A 35 -1.85 -14.03 -15.16
CA LEU A 35 -2.16 -14.88 -14.00
C LEU A 35 -1.84 -14.17 -12.68
N ILE A 36 -0.65 -13.58 -12.57
CA ILE A 36 -0.24 -12.83 -11.37
C ILE A 36 -1.18 -11.62 -11.15
N GLY A 37 -1.53 -10.89 -12.21
CA GLY A 37 -2.46 -9.78 -12.15
C GLY A 37 -3.84 -10.18 -11.67
N SER A 38 -4.37 -11.29 -12.16
CA SER A 38 -5.67 -11.85 -11.74
C SER A 38 -5.67 -12.27 -10.27
N VAL A 39 -4.59 -12.91 -9.79
CA VAL A 39 -4.48 -13.28 -8.36
C VAL A 39 -4.50 -12.04 -7.47
N TRP A 40 -3.67 -11.03 -7.78
CA TRP A 40 -3.65 -9.79 -6.99
C TRP A 40 -4.94 -9.00 -7.08
N LEU A 41 -5.59 -9.01 -8.25
CA LEU A 41 -6.90 -8.40 -8.43
C LEU A 41 -7.96 -9.11 -7.60
N ALA A 42 -7.96 -10.45 -7.57
CA ALA A 42 -8.87 -11.23 -6.75
C ALA A 42 -8.68 -10.96 -5.25
N ILE A 43 -7.43 -10.94 -4.77
CA ILE A 43 -7.10 -10.57 -3.37
C ILE A 43 -7.62 -9.17 -3.06
N TRP A 44 -7.37 -8.20 -3.95
CA TRP A 44 -7.84 -6.84 -3.77
C TRP A 44 -9.37 -6.75 -3.75
N LEU A 45 -10.05 -7.42 -4.68
CA LEU A 45 -11.52 -7.46 -4.73
C LEU A 45 -12.11 -8.10 -3.50
N VAL A 46 -11.57 -9.22 -3.03
CA VAL A 46 -11.99 -9.87 -1.78
C VAL A 46 -11.80 -8.94 -0.60
N ALA A 47 -10.65 -8.25 -0.51
CA ALA A 47 -10.41 -7.27 0.55
C ALA A 47 -11.41 -6.10 0.48
N VAL A 48 -11.69 -5.56 -0.71
CA VAL A 48 -12.70 -4.50 -0.89
C VAL A 48 -14.09 -5.00 -0.49
N LEU A 49 -14.48 -6.19 -0.92
CA LEU A 49 -15.79 -6.77 -0.58
C LEU A 49 -15.91 -7.03 0.92
N LEU A 50 -14.87 -7.52 1.58
CA LEU A 50 -14.87 -7.75 3.02
C LEU A 50 -14.90 -6.44 3.82
N LEU A 51 -14.12 -5.43 3.42
CA LEU A 51 -13.97 -4.19 4.19
C LEU A 51 -15.06 -3.17 3.90
N VAL A 52 -15.39 -2.98 2.62
CA VAL A 52 -16.35 -1.98 2.15
C VAL A 52 -17.69 -2.62 1.80
N GLY A 53 -17.68 -3.82 1.21
CA GLY A 53 -18.89 -4.53 0.79
C GLY A 53 -19.69 -5.15 1.95
N SER A 54 -19.07 -5.42 3.10
CA SER A 54 -19.75 -5.96 4.28
C SER A 54 -20.82 -5.04 4.83
N VAL A 55 -20.60 -3.71 4.82
CA VAL A 55 -21.56 -2.72 5.32
C VAL A 55 -22.85 -2.64 4.48
N PRO A 56 -22.82 -2.48 3.15
CA PRO A 56 -24.05 -2.54 2.35
C PRO A 56 -24.64 -3.94 2.33
N TYR A 57 -23.84 -5.01 2.39
CA TYR A 57 -24.38 -6.37 2.54
C TYR A 57 -25.27 -6.47 3.79
N LEU A 58 -24.82 -5.94 4.94
CA LEU A 58 -25.63 -5.85 6.16
C LEU A 58 -26.91 -5.05 5.98
N ALA A 59 -26.86 -3.96 5.20
CA ALA A 59 -28.03 -3.13 4.96
C ALA A 59 -29.09 -3.81 4.07
N PHE A 60 -28.71 -4.82 3.27
CA PHE A 60 -29.58 -5.40 2.23
C PHE A 60 -29.85 -6.91 2.34
N ALA A 61 -29.02 -7.68 3.05
CA ALA A 61 -28.97 -9.15 2.91
C ALA A 61 -29.06 -9.94 4.23
N ASP A 62 -29.82 -9.41 5.20
CA ASP A 62 -29.99 -9.96 6.56
C ASP A 62 -28.83 -9.61 7.50
N SER A 63 -29.12 -8.75 8.47
CA SER A 63 -28.17 -8.22 9.45
C SER A 63 -27.92 -9.17 10.62
N ASP A 64 -28.79 -10.17 10.80
CA ASP A 64 -28.87 -10.91 12.06
C ASP A 64 -27.64 -11.79 12.29
N GLY A 65 -27.13 -12.48 11.26
CA GLY A 65 -26.01 -13.42 11.39
C GLY A 65 -24.64 -12.79 11.71
N LEU A 66 -24.47 -11.47 11.52
CA LEU A 66 -23.20 -10.77 11.80
C LEU A 66 -23.20 -10.05 13.15
N VAL A 67 -24.38 -9.73 13.67
CA VAL A 67 -24.58 -9.04 14.96
C VAL A 67 -25.10 -10.01 16.03
N GLU A 68 -25.30 -11.28 15.67
CA GLU A 68 -25.72 -12.35 16.58
C GLU A 68 -24.79 -12.46 17.80
N GLY A 69 -25.38 -12.43 18.99
CA GLY A 69 -24.67 -12.46 20.26
C GLY A 69 -23.89 -11.19 20.62
N VAL A 70 -24.00 -10.08 19.87
CA VAL A 70 -23.46 -8.78 20.33
C VAL A 70 -24.30 -8.23 21.49
N GLY A 71 -25.63 -8.37 21.41
CA GLY A 71 -26.55 -7.97 22.48
C GLY A 71 -26.27 -8.72 23.79
N ASP A 72 -26.08 -10.03 23.71
CA ASP A 72 -25.80 -10.88 24.87
C ASP A 72 -24.47 -10.52 25.54
N ARG A 73 -23.41 -10.27 24.74
CA ARG A 73 -22.10 -9.83 25.25
C ARG A 73 -22.13 -8.44 25.87
N LEU A 74 -23.05 -7.57 25.44
CA LEU A 74 -23.22 -6.24 26.03
C LEU A 74 -24.09 -6.25 27.29
N ALA A 75 -24.87 -7.30 27.52
CA ALA A 75 -25.71 -7.45 28.70
C ALA A 75 -24.91 -7.84 29.95
N ASP A 76 -23.83 -8.62 29.80
CA ASP A 76 -22.87 -8.88 30.88
C ASP A 76 -21.83 -7.74 30.96
N PRO A 77 -21.72 -7.02 32.09
CA PRO A 77 -20.77 -5.91 32.24
C PRO A 77 -19.30 -6.32 32.05
N VAL A 78 -18.92 -7.57 32.39
CA VAL A 78 -17.54 -8.05 32.20
C VAL A 78 -17.27 -8.31 30.72
N GLU A 79 -18.18 -9.01 30.05
CA GLU A 79 -18.06 -9.26 28.60
C GLU A 79 -18.14 -7.96 27.79
N ALA A 80 -18.97 -7.00 28.21
CA ALA A 80 -19.08 -5.70 27.58
C ALA A 80 -17.76 -4.93 27.64
N VAL A 81 -17.10 -4.94 28.81
CA VAL A 81 -15.78 -4.32 28.98
C VAL A 81 -14.73 -5.01 28.09
N VAL A 82 -14.70 -6.34 28.05
CA VAL A 82 -13.76 -7.09 27.19
C VAL A 82 -14.04 -6.79 25.70
N PHE A 83 -15.30 -6.84 25.28
CA PHE A 83 -15.71 -6.57 23.91
C PHE A 83 -15.30 -5.15 23.47
N LEU A 84 -15.62 -4.14 24.28
CA LEU A 84 -15.35 -2.73 23.95
C LEU A 84 -13.87 -2.34 24.07
N LEU A 85 -13.15 -2.84 25.07
CA LEU A 85 -11.75 -2.44 25.31
C LEU A 85 -10.72 -3.31 24.60
N VAL A 86 -11.09 -4.52 24.19
CA VAL A 86 -10.17 -5.47 23.54
C VAL A 86 -10.59 -5.71 22.10
N LEU A 87 -11.79 -6.21 21.87
CA LEU A 87 -12.19 -6.65 20.53
C LEU A 87 -12.39 -5.49 19.56
N VAL A 88 -13.06 -4.41 19.99
CA VAL A 88 -13.30 -3.23 19.14
C VAL A 88 -11.99 -2.56 18.69
N PRO A 89 -11.00 -2.27 19.56
CA PRO A 89 -9.71 -1.73 19.12
C PRO A 89 -8.95 -2.66 18.18
N ILE A 90 -8.98 -3.97 18.41
CA ILE A 90 -8.36 -4.96 17.51
C ILE A 90 -9.05 -4.95 16.15
N ALA A 91 -10.38 -4.98 16.12
CA ALA A 91 -11.16 -4.90 14.88
C ALA A 91 -10.90 -3.59 14.14
N ALA A 92 -10.88 -2.46 14.84
CA ALA A 92 -10.60 -1.16 14.25
C ALA A 92 -9.16 -1.09 13.67
N ALA A 93 -8.17 -1.62 14.37
CA ALA A 93 -6.81 -1.70 13.85
C ALA A 93 -6.71 -2.61 12.63
N ALA A 94 -7.37 -3.78 12.67
CA ALA A 94 -7.37 -4.75 11.56
C ALA A 94 -8.08 -4.21 10.32
N VAL A 95 -9.29 -3.65 10.47
CA VAL A 95 -10.10 -3.14 9.36
C VAL A 95 -9.54 -1.82 8.84
N GLY A 96 -9.21 -0.88 9.73
CA GLY A 96 -8.71 0.44 9.35
C GLY A 96 -7.29 0.36 8.80
N ALA A 97 -6.30 0.16 9.69
CA ALA A 97 -4.90 0.15 9.30
C ALA A 97 -4.54 -1.10 8.48
N GLY A 98 -4.93 -2.29 8.93
CA GLY A 98 -4.67 -3.54 8.21
C GLY A 98 -5.31 -3.53 6.82
N GLY A 99 -6.58 -3.12 6.71
CA GLY A 99 -7.28 -2.98 5.45
C GLY A 99 -6.60 -1.98 4.50
N TRP A 100 -6.16 -0.83 5.00
CA TRP A 100 -5.38 0.12 4.19
C TRP A 100 -4.12 -0.51 3.59
N TYR A 101 -3.31 -1.20 4.39
CA TYR A 101 -2.08 -1.83 3.91
C TYR A 101 -2.34 -2.96 2.92
N VAL A 102 -3.33 -3.82 3.19
CA VAL A 102 -3.71 -4.90 2.26
C VAL A 102 -4.18 -4.32 0.92
N LEU A 103 -5.06 -3.32 0.96
CA LEU A 103 -5.57 -2.68 -0.25
C LEU A 103 -4.44 -2.01 -1.03
N THR A 104 -3.61 -1.21 -0.35
CA THR A 104 -2.51 -0.46 -0.99
C THR A 104 -1.32 -1.32 -1.41
N ALA A 105 -1.14 -2.53 -0.86
CA ALA A 105 -0.14 -3.47 -1.35
C ALA A 105 -0.65 -4.26 -2.58
N SER A 106 -1.92 -4.68 -2.56
CA SER A 106 -2.49 -5.57 -3.58
C SER A 106 -2.87 -4.86 -4.89
N TRP A 107 -3.53 -3.70 -4.83
CA TRP A 107 -3.98 -3.02 -6.05
C TRP A 107 -2.82 -2.58 -6.97
N PRO A 108 -1.68 -2.06 -6.46
CA PRO A 108 -0.57 -1.68 -7.34
C PRO A 108 0.06 -2.88 -8.01
N LEU A 109 0.14 -4.03 -7.33
CA LEU A 109 0.66 -5.27 -7.90
C LEU A 109 -0.25 -5.80 -9.02
N ALA A 110 -1.57 -5.71 -8.85
CA ALA A 110 -2.52 -6.02 -9.91
C ALA A 110 -2.30 -5.08 -11.12
N VAL A 111 -2.30 -3.75 -10.88
CA VAL A 111 -2.13 -2.76 -11.95
C VAL A 111 -0.79 -2.91 -12.68
N LEU A 112 0.32 -3.09 -11.96
CA LEU A 112 1.64 -3.29 -12.56
C LEU A 112 1.68 -4.57 -13.40
N SER A 113 1.07 -5.66 -12.91
CA SER A 113 0.94 -6.90 -13.68
C SER A 113 0.24 -6.67 -15.02
N PHE A 114 -0.92 -5.99 -15.03
CA PHE A 114 -1.62 -5.67 -16.27
C PHE A 114 -0.83 -4.74 -17.19
N VAL A 115 -0.08 -3.77 -16.65
CA VAL A 115 0.86 -2.95 -17.44
C VAL A 115 1.91 -3.83 -18.11
N TYR A 116 2.43 -4.85 -17.43
CA TYR A 116 3.41 -5.77 -17.99
C TYR A 116 2.82 -6.72 -19.03
N VAL A 117 1.55 -7.10 -18.92
CA VAL A 117 0.83 -7.80 -20.00
C VAL A 117 0.87 -6.95 -21.28
N VAL A 118 0.45 -5.69 -21.19
CA VAL A 118 0.41 -4.78 -22.35
C VAL A 118 1.82 -4.55 -22.91
N ARG A 119 2.83 -4.35 -22.05
CA ARG A 119 4.22 -4.19 -22.50
C ARG A 119 4.79 -5.46 -23.13
N ALA A 120 4.42 -6.65 -22.64
CA ALA A 120 4.89 -7.92 -23.18
C ALA A 120 4.36 -8.21 -24.58
N LEU A 121 3.17 -7.69 -24.92
CA LEU A 121 2.58 -7.79 -26.26
C LEU A 121 3.21 -6.81 -27.26
N SER A 122 3.96 -5.80 -26.78
CA SER A 122 4.59 -4.80 -27.65
C SER A 122 5.98 -5.28 -28.13
N PRO A 123 6.23 -5.28 -29.45
CA PRO A 123 7.51 -5.73 -30.01
C PRO A 123 8.70 -4.88 -29.53
N ALA A 124 8.47 -3.62 -29.15
CA ALA A 124 9.49 -2.72 -28.60
C ALA A 124 10.12 -3.22 -27.28
N TYR A 125 9.45 -4.13 -26.57
CA TYR A 125 9.90 -4.65 -25.28
C TYR A 125 10.25 -6.15 -25.31
N ALA A 126 10.16 -6.82 -26.46
CA ALA A 126 10.31 -8.27 -26.57
C ALA A 126 11.65 -8.79 -26.03
N ARG A 127 12.74 -8.03 -26.21
CA ARG A 127 14.10 -8.39 -25.79
C ARG A 127 14.51 -7.83 -24.43
N GLN A 128 13.61 -7.13 -23.73
CA GLN A 128 13.91 -6.47 -22.46
C GLN A 128 13.29 -7.23 -21.28
N LYS A 129 13.90 -7.09 -20.11
CA LYS A 129 13.27 -7.49 -18.84
C LYS A 129 12.25 -6.41 -18.48
N LEU A 130 11.02 -6.82 -18.14
CA LEU A 130 9.92 -5.87 -17.86
C LEU A 130 9.84 -5.51 -16.38
N SER A 131 10.10 -6.49 -15.51
CA SER A 131 10.04 -6.33 -14.06
C SER A 131 11.19 -7.05 -13.38
N PHE A 132 11.52 -6.63 -12.17
CA PHE A 132 12.46 -7.30 -11.29
C PHE A 132 11.92 -7.36 -9.86
N THR A 133 12.55 -8.20 -9.04
CA THR A 133 12.22 -8.34 -7.63
C THR A 133 13.41 -7.83 -6.81
N ALA A 134 13.19 -6.80 -6.01
CA ALA A 134 14.17 -6.35 -5.04
C ALA A 134 13.93 -7.04 -3.70
N ARG A 135 14.97 -7.20 -2.89
CA ARG A 135 14.83 -7.67 -1.50
C ARG A 135 14.94 -6.45 -0.59
N ALA A 136 13.87 -6.15 0.15
CA ALA A 136 13.87 -5.11 1.17
C ALA A 136 14.55 -5.65 2.43
N ALA A 137 15.38 -4.83 3.07
CA ALA A 137 16.11 -5.21 4.28
C ALA A 137 15.15 -5.58 5.43
N TRP A 138 15.60 -6.47 6.30
CA TRP A 138 14.85 -6.89 7.48
C TRP A 138 14.30 -5.71 8.29
N GLY A 139 13.05 -5.81 8.75
CA GLY A 139 12.38 -4.76 9.55
C GLY A 139 11.83 -3.56 8.76
N SER A 140 11.96 -3.53 7.42
CA SER A 140 11.49 -2.39 6.61
C SER A 140 10.11 -2.56 5.95
N THR A 141 9.43 -3.71 6.15
CA THR A 141 8.17 -4.05 5.46
C THR A 141 7.16 -4.83 6.32
N ILE A 142 5.87 -4.79 5.95
CA ILE A 142 4.75 -5.48 6.64
C ILE A 142 4.65 -6.98 6.27
N GLY A 143 4.49 -7.82 7.30
CA GLY A 143 4.27 -9.28 7.26
C GLY A 143 4.47 -9.89 8.66
N PRO A 144 4.14 -11.18 8.92
CA PRO A 144 4.67 -11.87 10.11
C PRO A 144 6.19 -11.67 10.14
N PRO A 145 6.87 -11.66 11.30
CA PRO A 145 8.31 -11.45 11.39
C PRO A 145 9.00 -12.45 10.47
N THR A 146 9.28 -12.04 9.22
CA THR A 146 9.97 -12.89 8.29
C THR A 146 11.36 -12.93 8.84
N VAL A 147 11.89 -14.14 9.06
CA VAL A 147 13.27 -14.39 9.48
C VAL A 147 14.28 -13.93 8.38
N GLY A 148 13.86 -13.08 7.42
CA GLY A 148 14.64 -12.56 6.31
C GLY A 148 14.00 -11.38 5.55
N ASN A 149 14.62 -11.02 4.42
CA ASN A 149 14.30 -9.89 3.54
C ASN A 149 12.98 -10.10 2.76
N VAL A 150 12.04 -9.15 2.78
CA VAL A 150 10.79 -9.23 1.99
C VAL A 150 11.06 -8.95 0.52
N ALA A 151 10.57 -9.84 -0.35
CA ALA A 151 10.74 -9.71 -1.78
C ALA A 151 9.71 -8.72 -2.35
N LEU A 152 10.15 -7.50 -2.67
CA LEU A 152 9.36 -6.53 -3.38
C LEU A 152 9.35 -6.88 -4.87
N SER A 153 8.32 -7.60 -5.28
CA SER A 153 8.18 -8.09 -6.66
C SER A 153 7.62 -7.03 -7.61
N LEU A 154 7.70 -7.30 -8.91
CA LEU A 154 7.06 -6.52 -9.97
C LEU A 154 7.53 -5.06 -10.08
N GLN A 155 8.75 -4.74 -9.64
CA GLN A 155 9.31 -3.41 -9.80
C GLN A 155 9.64 -3.13 -11.28
N PRO A 156 9.27 -1.95 -11.83
CA PRO A 156 9.43 -1.67 -13.24
C PRO A 156 10.90 -1.48 -13.61
N VAL A 157 11.38 -2.19 -14.63
CA VAL A 157 12.72 -1.94 -15.19
C VAL A 157 12.77 -0.59 -15.92
N ARG A 158 11.69 -0.26 -16.65
CA ARG A 158 11.51 1.04 -17.31
C ARG A 158 10.42 1.84 -16.59
N ALA A 159 10.85 2.85 -15.85
CA ALA A 159 9.98 3.81 -15.19
C ALA A 159 9.24 4.68 -16.20
N THR A 160 7.93 4.85 -15.99
CA THR A 160 7.11 5.89 -16.62
C THR A 160 6.40 6.67 -15.52
N ARG A 161 5.94 7.88 -15.84
CA ARG A 161 5.16 8.70 -14.88
C ARG A 161 3.98 7.95 -14.25
N PHE A 162 3.38 7.02 -15.00
CA PHE A 162 2.31 6.17 -14.50
C PHE A 162 2.83 5.12 -13.51
N THR A 163 3.84 4.32 -13.88
CA THR A 163 4.38 3.29 -12.98
C THR A 163 4.99 3.91 -11.73
N ASP A 164 5.57 5.11 -11.82
CA ASP A 164 6.12 5.82 -10.66
C ASP A 164 5.04 6.21 -9.65
N ARG A 165 3.85 6.63 -10.13
CA ARG A 165 2.71 6.92 -9.25
C ARG A 165 2.22 5.65 -8.58
N VAL A 166 2.05 4.56 -9.34
CA VAL A 166 1.61 3.26 -8.81
C VAL A 166 2.62 2.72 -7.78
N MET A 167 3.92 2.86 -8.06
CA MET A 167 4.98 2.46 -7.14
C MET A 167 4.98 3.24 -5.83
N ARG A 168 4.50 4.50 -5.79
CA ARG A 168 4.35 5.22 -4.50
C ARG A 168 3.32 4.56 -3.60
N PHE A 169 2.20 4.12 -4.16
CA PHE A 169 1.19 3.39 -3.40
C PHE A 169 1.69 2.00 -2.99
N TYR A 170 2.37 1.32 -3.91
CA TYR A 170 3.00 0.03 -3.61
C TYR A 170 3.94 0.16 -2.41
N VAL A 171 4.91 1.09 -2.45
CA VAL A 171 5.86 1.29 -1.36
C VAL A 171 5.14 1.69 -0.07
N ALA A 172 4.13 2.57 -0.14
CA ALA A 172 3.34 2.95 1.03
C ALA A 172 2.60 1.76 1.67
N GLY A 173 2.11 0.82 0.86
CA GLY A 173 1.47 -0.41 1.34
C GLY A 173 2.43 -1.39 2.02
N TRP A 174 3.73 -1.29 1.73
CA TRP A 174 4.76 -2.10 2.37
C TRP A 174 5.48 -1.39 3.52
N SER A 175 5.55 -0.05 3.54
CA SER A 175 6.25 0.72 4.58
C SER A 175 5.34 0.95 5.79
N LEU A 176 5.70 0.41 6.95
CA LEU A 176 4.96 0.66 8.17
C LEU A 176 5.22 2.09 8.67
N ASN A 177 4.23 2.97 8.50
CA ASN A 177 4.28 4.32 9.01
C ASN A 177 3.28 4.49 10.15
N VAL A 178 3.77 4.80 11.34
CA VAL A 178 2.93 5.03 12.53
C VAL A 178 1.91 6.15 12.29
N ARG A 179 2.28 7.21 11.58
CA ARG A 179 1.34 8.30 11.23
C ARG A 179 0.21 7.81 10.33
N MET A 180 0.53 6.97 9.34
CA MET A 180 -0.49 6.37 8.48
C MET A 180 -1.36 5.38 9.25
N LEU A 181 -0.75 4.55 10.08
CA LEU A 181 -1.45 3.58 10.94
C LEU A 181 -2.47 4.31 11.83
N LEU A 182 -2.04 5.34 12.56
CA LEU A 182 -2.91 6.15 13.40
C LEU A 182 -3.97 6.90 12.59
N ALA A 183 -3.62 7.39 11.40
CA ALA A 183 -4.58 8.06 10.52
C ALA A 183 -5.69 7.12 10.02
N MET A 184 -5.44 5.82 9.93
CA MET A 184 -6.42 4.82 9.46
C MET A 184 -7.25 4.19 10.58
N LEU A 185 -6.87 4.34 11.86
CA LEU A 185 -7.68 3.85 12.99
C LEU A 185 -9.12 4.39 12.99
N PRO A 186 -9.38 5.68 12.69
CA PRO A 186 -10.75 6.18 12.59
C PRO A 186 -11.58 5.45 11.53
N ALA A 187 -10.99 5.00 10.40
CA ALA A 187 -11.75 4.23 9.41
C ALA A 187 -12.18 2.85 9.95
N GLY A 188 -11.35 2.22 10.79
CA GLY A 188 -11.72 0.97 11.46
C GLY A 188 -12.84 1.17 12.48
N LEU A 189 -12.76 2.26 13.26
CA LEU A 189 -13.86 2.62 14.17
C LEU A 189 -15.14 2.98 13.40
N ALA A 190 -15.01 3.66 12.25
CA ALA A 190 -16.13 3.98 11.40
C ALA A 190 -16.85 2.72 10.91
N TRP A 191 -16.11 1.66 10.62
CA TRP A 191 -16.70 0.38 10.25
C TRP A 191 -17.51 -0.24 11.40
N VAL A 192 -16.99 -0.20 12.63
CA VAL A 192 -17.71 -0.67 13.83
C VAL A 192 -18.97 0.15 14.07
N THR A 193 -18.89 1.48 13.96
CA THR A 193 -20.07 2.35 14.11
C THR A 193 -21.06 2.16 12.96
N ALA A 194 -20.60 1.87 11.74
CA ALA A 194 -21.49 1.57 10.62
C ALA A 194 -22.31 0.31 10.88
N ILE A 195 -21.69 -0.73 11.46
CA ILE A 195 -22.40 -1.94 11.88
C ILE A 195 -23.41 -1.61 12.98
N GLY A 196 -23.00 -0.86 14.00
CA GLY A 196 -23.90 -0.43 15.08
C GLY A 196 -25.09 0.40 14.57
N ALA A 197 -24.89 1.21 13.54
CA ALA A 197 -25.95 2.01 12.92
C ALA A 197 -26.96 1.16 12.12
N LEU A 198 -26.56 -0.04 11.68
CA LEU A 198 -27.40 -0.97 10.91
C LEU A 198 -27.95 -2.12 11.77
N ALA A 199 -27.50 -2.24 13.02
CA ALA A 199 -27.90 -3.30 13.93
C ALA A 199 -29.37 -3.13 14.36
N PRO A 200 -30.26 -4.13 14.16
CA PRO A 200 -31.69 -4.01 14.46
C PRO A 200 -31.99 -3.81 15.95
N SER A 201 -31.12 -4.31 16.83
CA SER A 201 -31.27 -4.26 18.28
C SER A 201 -30.89 -2.91 18.90
N VAL A 202 -30.41 -1.96 18.10
CA VAL A 202 -29.96 -0.65 18.57
C VAL A 202 -31.12 0.37 18.52
N PRO A 203 -31.34 1.16 19.60
CA PRO A 203 -32.33 2.24 19.59
C PRO A 203 -32.14 3.24 18.44
N GLU A 204 -33.23 3.78 17.89
CA GLU A 204 -33.23 4.69 16.74
C GLU A 204 -32.32 5.93 16.94
N VAL A 205 -32.32 6.51 18.14
CA VAL A 205 -31.43 7.63 18.49
C VAL A 205 -29.96 7.25 18.33
N LEU A 206 -29.60 6.02 18.71
CA LEU A 206 -28.24 5.52 18.58
C LEU A 206 -27.87 5.17 17.13
N HIS A 207 -28.82 4.77 16.28
CA HIS A 207 -28.58 4.64 14.84
C HIS A 207 -28.11 5.95 14.23
N VAL A 208 -28.80 7.06 14.55
CA VAL A 208 -28.44 8.39 14.05
C VAL A 208 -27.06 8.80 14.56
N VAL A 209 -26.79 8.59 15.84
CA VAL A 209 -25.48 8.90 16.45
C VAL A 209 -24.35 8.08 15.80
N PHE A 210 -24.53 6.78 15.64
CA PHE A 210 -23.54 5.91 15.00
C PHE A 210 -23.35 6.22 13.51
N GLY A 211 -24.42 6.54 12.79
CA GLY A 211 -24.34 6.99 11.40
C GLY A 211 -23.54 8.29 11.26
N ALA A 212 -23.82 9.29 12.11
CA ALA A 212 -23.07 10.54 12.14
C ALA A 212 -21.59 10.32 12.49
N LEU A 213 -21.29 9.50 13.51
CA LEU A 213 -19.93 9.13 13.88
C LEU A 213 -19.18 8.45 12.73
N THR A 214 -19.84 7.55 12.00
CA THR A 214 -19.27 6.86 10.84
C THR A 214 -18.78 7.87 9.80
N VAL A 215 -19.62 8.83 9.42
CA VAL A 215 -19.26 9.88 8.44
C VAL A 215 -18.11 10.74 8.93
N LEU A 216 -18.15 11.17 10.20
CA LEU A 216 -17.09 11.99 10.80
C LEU A 216 -15.75 11.25 10.86
N LEU A 217 -15.76 9.98 11.26
CA LEU A 217 -14.58 9.14 11.38
C LEU A 217 -13.97 8.82 10.00
N LEU A 218 -14.80 8.55 8.99
CA LEU A 218 -14.33 8.39 7.61
C LEU A 218 -13.72 9.69 7.07
N GLY A 219 -14.34 10.84 7.32
CA GLY A 219 -13.80 12.16 6.96
C GLY A 219 -12.47 12.46 7.65
N ALA A 220 -12.38 12.15 8.95
CA ALA A 220 -11.13 12.29 9.72
C ALA A 220 -10.04 11.36 9.16
N SER A 221 -10.35 10.09 8.94
CA SER A 221 -9.41 9.11 8.36
C SER A 221 -8.92 9.55 6.98
N TRP A 222 -9.82 10.01 6.11
CA TRP A 222 -9.47 10.52 4.79
C TRP A 222 -8.52 11.72 4.87
N THR A 223 -8.86 12.72 5.68
CA THR A 223 -8.05 13.95 5.80
C THR A 223 -6.68 13.68 6.42
N LEU A 224 -6.62 12.88 7.48
CA LEU A 224 -5.37 12.48 8.12
C LEU A 224 -4.53 11.58 7.21
N GLY A 225 -5.15 10.63 6.52
CA GLY A 225 -4.51 9.72 5.58
C GLY A 225 -3.90 10.44 4.40
N VAL A 226 -4.64 11.37 3.78
CA VAL A 226 -4.13 12.23 2.69
C VAL A 226 -2.94 13.07 3.18
N ARG A 227 -3.01 13.63 4.39
CA ARG A 227 -1.91 14.40 4.99
C ARG A 227 -0.69 13.53 5.26
N ALA A 228 -0.87 12.34 5.84
CA ALA A 228 0.20 11.39 6.10
C ALA A 228 0.87 10.94 4.79
N PHE A 229 0.07 10.55 3.79
CA PHE A 229 0.56 10.12 2.49
C PHE A 229 1.37 11.22 1.78
N ARG A 230 0.86 12.46 1.78
CA ARG A 230 1.57 13.61 1.19
C ARG A 230 2.85 13.94 1.97
N GLY A 231 2.79 13.84 3.29
CA GLY A 231 3.93 14.02 4.18
C GLY A 231 5.05 13.03 3.86
N ASP A 232 4.71 11.77 3.63
CA ASP A 232 5.67 10.70 3.32
C ASP A 232 6.26 10.84 1.92
N VAL A 233 5.44 11.23 0.94
CA VAL A 233 5.92 11.51 -0.42
C VAL A 233 6.85 12.73 -0.44
N SER A 234 6.65 13.69 0.46
CA SER A 234 7.50 14.89 0.58
C SER A 234 8.74 14.68 1.46
N ALA A 235 8.64 13.81 2.47
CA ALA A 235 9.71 13.47 3.40
C ALA A 235 10.57 12.29 2.95
N ALA A 236 10.12 11.52 1.96
CA ALA A 236 10.98 10.61 1.22
C ALA A 236 12.18 11.43 0.75
N PRO A 237 13.43 11.11 1.17
CA PRO A 237 14.59 11.85 0.70
C PRO A 237 14.63 11.68 -0.81
N HIS A 238 14.20 12.72 -1.51
CA HIS A 238 14.97 13.26 -2.59
C HIS A 238 16.26 13.71 -1.92
N ASP A 239 17.40 13.18 -2.36
CA ASP A 239 18.69 13.84 -2.21
C ASP A 239 18.63 15.20 -2.94
N GLY A 240 17.87 16.13 -2.35
CA GLY A 240 17.40 17.35 -2.97
C GLY A 240 17.60 18.46 -1.97
N VAL A 241 18.66 19.23 -2.18
CA VAL A 241 19.04 20.58 -1.71
C VAL A 241 18.75 20.99 -0.25
N GLY A 242 17.59 20.66 0.32
CA GLY A 242 17.21 20.92 1.71
C GLY A 242 17.96 20.07 2.75
N ALA A 243 18.40 18.86 2.40
CA ALA A 243 19.23 18.01 3.27
C ALA A 243 20.74 18.30 3.16
N MET A 244 21.15 19.15 2.22
CA MET A 244 22.55 19.53 2.05
C MET A 244 22.93 20.55 3.12
N SER A 245 24.02 20.28 3.85
CA SER A 245 24.69 21.30 4.65
C SER A 245 25.05 22.50 3.75
N ALA A 246 25.23 23.69 4.33
CA ALA A 246 25.57 24.88 3.56
C ALA A 246 26.79 24.66 2.65
N ASP A 247 27.76 23.88 3.13
CA ASP A 247 28.99 23.54 2.42
C ASP A 247 28.74 22.61 1.22
N GLN A 248 27.87 21.62 1.37
CA GLN A 248 27.50 20.70 0.28
C GLN A 248 26.74 21.44 -0.83
N ARG A 249 25.90 22.43 -0.49
CA ARG A 249 25.24 23.30 -1.50
C ARG A 249 26.25 24.14 -2.25
N ALA A 250 27.23 24.72 -1.54
CA ALA A 250 28.27 25.52 -2.15
C ALA A 250 29.17 24.70 -3.10
N GLN A 251 29.50 23.46 -2.74
CA GLN A 251 30.25 22.54 -3.59
C GLN A 251 29.46 22.15 -4.85
N ARG A 252 28.19 21.78 -4.70
CA ARG A 252 27.31 21.43 -5.82
C ARG A 252 27.15 22.60 -6.80
N LEU A 253 27.02 23.83 -6.30
CA LEU A 253 26.97 25.03 -7.14
C LEU A 253 28.28 25.26 -7.92
N LYS A 254 29.44 25.02 -7.29
CA LYS A 254 30.74 25.09 -7.96
C LYS A 254 30.87 24.03 -9.06
N GLU A 255 30.42 22.80 -8.82
CA GLU A 255 30.42 21.75 -9.84
C GLU A 255 29.51 22.07 -11.02
N LEU A 256 28.30 22.57 -10.77
CA LEU A 256 27.37 22.97 -11.82
C LEU A 256 27.90 24.15 -12.65
N ARG A 257 28.58 25.12 -12.02
CA ARG A 257 29.26 26.21 -12.73
C ARG A 257 30.38 25.68 -13.63
N LYS A 258 31.25 24.80 -13.11
CA LYS A 258 32.32 24.15 -13.92
C LYS A 258 31.75 23.37 -15.10
N GLN A 259 30.67 22.61 -14.90
CA GLN A 259 30.02 21.87 -15.97
C GLN A 259 29.38 22.78 -17.03
N ARG A 260 28.85 23.94 -16.62
CA ARG A 260 28.30 24.93 -17.55
C ARG A 260 29.41 25.59 -18.37
N GLU A 261 30.51 25.99 -17.74
CA GLU A 261 31.68 26.56 -18.42
C GLU A 261 32.30 25.57 -19.40
N LYS A 262 32.42 24.30 -19.02
CA LYS A 262 32.89 23.25 -19.93
C LYS A 262 32.01 23.12 -21.18
N ARG A 263 30.69 23.09 -21.02
CA ARG A 263 29.74 23.05 -22.13
C ARG A 263 29.75 24.28 -23.02
N LEU A 264 30.11 25.44 -22.48
CA LEU A 264 30.24 26.69 -23.24
C LEU A 264 31.57 26.79 -24.00
N ARG A 265 32.61 26.07 -23.57
CA ARG A 265 33.90 25.96 -24.29
C ARG A 265 33.90 24.88 -25.37
N GLU A 266 33.02 23.89 -25.24
CA GLU A 266 32.85 22.80 -26.21
C GLU A 266 31.84 23.14 -27.33
N ARG A 267 31.29 24.36 -27.33
CA ARG A 267 30.45 24.94 -28.39
C ARG A 267 31.18 26.10 -29.04
#